data_AF-A0A3M1QV75-F1
#
_entry.id   AF-A0A3M1QV75-F1
#
_cell.length_a   1.000
_cell.length_b   1.000
_cell.length_c   1.000
_cell.angle_alpha   90.00
_cell.angle_beta   90.00
_cell.angle_gamma   90.00
#
_symmetry.space_group_name_H-M   'P 1'
#
loop_
_entity.id
_entity.type
_entity.pdbx_description
1 polymer ?
#
loop_
_entity_poly.entity_id
_entity_poly.type
_entity_poly.pdbx_seq_one_letter_code
_entity_poly.pdbx_strand_id
1 'polypeptide(L)' 'GFAEAIVAMLGAAVPVRPIASAELGRPAPRPANSALDTSRLAELLGRRLPPWRDALARYLEAAR' A
#
# COMPACT_ATOMS: atom_id res chain seq x y z
N GLY A 1 -8.09 -2.52 -1.58
CA GLY A 1 -6.86 -2.56 -0.76
C GLY A 1 -5.59 -2.51 -1.62
N PHE A 2 -4.40 -2.66 -1.01
CA PHE A 2 -3.11 -2.63 -1.73
C PHE A 2 -3.00 -3.75 -2.79
N ALA A 3 -3.39 -4.98 -2.44
CA ALA A 3 -3.40 -6.12 -3.35
C ALA A 3 -4.35 -5.93 -4.57
N GLU A 4 -5.58 -5.44 -4.34
CA GLU A 4 -6.51 -5.13 -5.44
C GLU A 4 -5.94 -4.10 -6.42
N ALA A 5 -5.25 -3.07 -5.92
CA ALA A 5 -4.64 -2.06 -6.78
C ALA A 5 -3.52 -2.65 -7.65
N ILE A 6 -2.70 -3.56 -7.09
CA ILE A 6 -1.67 -4.27 -7.86
C ILE A 6 -2.32 -5.10 -8.98
N VAL A 7 -3.30 -5.93 -8.65
CA VAL A 7 -4.00 -6.78 -9.63
C VAL A 7 -4.62 -5.92 -10.75
N ALA A 8 -5.30 -4.83 -10.39
CA ALA A 8 -5.91 -3.92 -11.36
C ALA A 8 -4.87 -3.26 -12.28
N MET A 9 -3.75 -2.76 -11.73
CA MET A 9 -2.69 -2.11 -12.52
C MET A 9 -1.95 -3.08 -13.43
N LEU A 10 -1.84 -4.35 -13.05
CA LEU A 10 -1.25 -5.40 -13.89
C LEU A 10 -2.20 -5.94 -14.97
N GLY A 11 -3.49 -5.54 -14.96
CA GLY A 11 -4.50 -6.09 -15.85
C GLY A 11 -4.77 -7.59 -15.62
N ALA A 12 -4.46 -8.10 -14.43
CA ALA A 12 -4.58 -9.52 -14.11
C ALA A 12 -6.02 -9.89 -13.72
N ALA A 13 -6.50 -11.04 -14.17
CA ALA A 13 -7.82 -11.58 -13.83
C ALA A 13 -7.80 -12.43 -12.55
N VAL A 14 -7.16 -11.94 -11.48
CA VAL A 14 -7.00 -12.67 -10.21
C VAL A 14 -7.95 -12.12 -9.16
N PRO A 15 -8.90 -12.92 -8.61
CA PRO A 15 -9.80 -12.44 -7.57
C PRO A 15 -9.05 -12.17 -6.26
N VAL A 16 -9.31 -11.02 -5.64
CA VAL A 16 -8.79 -10.66 -4.32
C VAL A 16 -9.93 -10.74 -3.30
N ARG A 17 -9.82 -11.64 -2.33
CA ARG A 17 -10.78 -11.80 -1.23
C ARG A 17 -10.24 -11.19 0.06
N PRO A 18 -10.93 -10.19 0.64
CA PRO A 18 -10.52 -9.64 1.94
C PRO A 18 -10.76 -10.66 3.06
N ILE A 19 -9.89 -10.62 4.07
CA ILE A 19 -9.99 -11.41 5.31
C ILE A 19 -9.63 -10.52 6.51
N ALA A 20 -10.12 -10.88 7.69
CA ALA A 20 -9.74 -10.26 8.96
C ALA A 20 -8.36 -10.74 9.43
N SER A 21 -7.64 -9.90 10.17
CA SER A 21 -6.32 -10.26 10.70
C SER A 21 -6.35 -11.46 11.66
N ALA A 22 -7.47 -11.70 12.35
CA ALA A 22 -7.64 -12.82 13.27
C ALA A 22 -7.66 -14.17 12.54
N GLU A 23 -8.13 -14.22 11.30
CA GLU A 23 -8.20 -15.44 10.49
C GLU A 23 -6.80 -15.99 10.14
N LEU A 24 -5.76 -15.17 10.26
CA LEU A 24 -4.39 -15.56 9.89
C LEU A 24 -3.59 -16.22 11.03
N GLY A 25 -4.10 -16.23 12.27
CA GLY A 25 -3.48 -16.96 13.38
C GLY A 25 -2.00 -16.61 13.66
N ARG A 26 -1.59 -15.38 13.36
CA ARG A 26 -0.16 -14.99 13.43
C ARG A 26 0.28 -14.85 14.89
N PRO A 27 1.47 -15.35 15.28
CA PRO A 27 1.95 -15.25 16.66
C PRO A 27 2.15 -13.81 17.15
N ALA A 28 2.62 -12.92 16.27
CA ALA A 28 2.87 -11.52 16.60
C ALA A 28 1.66 -10.65 16.26
N PRO A 29 1.11 -9.87 17.22
CA PRO A 29 0.03 -8.95 16.95
C PRO A 29 0.49 -7.85 15.99
N ARG A 30 -0.43 -7.40 15.14
CA ARG A 30 -0.19 -6.29 14.21
C ARG A 30 -1.11 -5.13 14.56
N PRO A 31 -0.63 -3.88 14.51
CA PRO A 31 -1.49 -2.71 14.66
C PRO A 31 -2.59 -2.73 13.58
N ALA A 32 -3.81 -2.34 13.98
CA ALA A 32 -4.91 -2.18 13.04
C ALA A 32 -4.67 -1.00 12.06
N ASN A 33 -3.88 0.00 12.49
CA ASN A 33 -3.45 1.11 11.68
C ASN A 33 -1.95 1.37 11.91
N SER A 34 -1.18 1.40 10.83
CA SER A 34 0.25 1.69 10.83
C SER A 34 0.62 2.85 9.90
N ALA A 35 -0.36 3.69 9.53
CA ALA A 35 -0.11 4.89 8.75
C ALA A 35 0.68 5.92 9.59
N LEU A 36 1.72 6.49 9.00
CA LEU A 36 2.56 7.51 9.64
C LEU A 36 2.12 8.90 9.18
N ASP A 37 2.09 9.85 10.11
CA ASP A 37 2.00 11.27 9.72
C ASP A 37 3.34 11.74 9.17
N THR A 38 3.30 12.34 7.98
CA THR A 38 4.46 12.84 7.25
C THR A 38 4.45 14.36 7.13
N SER A 39 3.61 15.05 7.90
CA SER A 39 3.51 16.52 8.01
C SER A 39 4.88 17.17 8.19
N ARG A 40 5.64 16.74 9.19
CA ARG A 40 7.00 17.24 9.46
C ARG A 40 7.95 17.07 8.28
N LEU A 41 7.89 15.94 7.58
CA LEU A 41 8.71 15.71 6.38
C LEU A 41 8.32 16.67 5.26
N ALA A 42 7.01 16.89 5.07
CA ALA A 42 6.51 17.79 4.05
C ALA A 42 6.91 19.25 4.29
N GLU A 43 6.88 19.69 5.55
CA GLU A 43 7.37 21.02 5.96
C GLU A 43 8.86 21.19 5.67
N LEU A 44 9.68 20.20 6.02
CA LEU A 44 11.13 20.25 5.82
C LEU A 44 11.53 20.24 4.33
N LEU A 45 10.82 19.49 3.49
CA LEU A 45 11.15 19.33 2.07
C LEU A 45 10.40 20.33 1.15
N GLY A 46 9.44 21.10 1.68
CA GLY A 46 8.57 21.97 0.89
C GLY A 46 7.64 21.23 -0.08
N ARG A 47 7.51 19.89 0.05
CA ARG A 47 6.67 19.05 -0.81
C ARG A 47 6.23 17.79 -0.08
N ARG A 48 5.06 17.27 -0.44
CA ARG A 48 4.54 16.00 0.11
C ARG A 48 5.13 14.81 -0.63
N LEU A 49 5.12 13.65 0.04
CA LEU A 49 5.31 12.37 -0.64
C LEU A 49 4.19 12.16 -1.68
N PRO A 50 4.50 11.50 -2.82
CA PRO A 50 3.47 11.18 -3.79
C PRO A 50 2.40 10.26 -3.17
N PRO A 51 1.16 10.29 -3.68
CA PRO A 51 0.15 9.29 -3.32
C PRO A 51 0.70 7.87 -3.55
N TRP A 52 0.41 6.93 -2.65
CA TRP A 52 0.97 5.57 -2.73
C TRP A 52 0.64 4.85 -4.06
N ARG A 53 -0.48 5.20 -4.70
CA ARG A 53 -0.88 4.65 -6.01
C ARG A 53 0.01 5.14 -7.14
N ASP A 54 0.46 6.39 -7.10
CA ASP A 54 1.42 6.93 -8.07
C ASP A 54 2.78 6.23 -7.93
N ALA A 55 3.28 6.12 -6.69
CA ALA A 55 4.51 5.40 -6.41
C ALA A 55 4.45 3.92 -6.83
N LEU A 56 3.31 3.26 -6.60
CA LEU A 56 3.08 1.88 -7.04
C LEU A 56 3.12 1.77 -8.57
N ALA A 57 2.43 2.65 -9.30
CA ALA A 57 2.43 2.63 -10.77
C ALA A 57 3.84 2.80 -11.33
N ARG A 58 4.62 3.76 -10.79
CA ARG A 58 6.02 3.99 -11.17
C ARG A 58 6.90 2.76 -10.89
N TYR A 59 6.67 2.08 -9.76
CA TYR A 59 7.40 0.87 -9.44
C TYR A 59 7.08 -0.27 -10.41
N LEU A 60 5.80 -0.50 -10.72
CA LEU A 60 5.38 -1.56 -11.65
C LEU A 60 5.89 -1.31 -13.07
N GLU A 61 5.91 -0.05 -13.52
CA GLU A 61 6.49 0.31 -14.82
C GLU A 61 8.01 0.07 -14.84
N ALA A 62 8.71 0.44 -13.77
CA ALA A 62 10.17 0.23 -13.67
C ALA A 62 10.56 -1.26 -13.51
N ALA A 63 9.65 -2.11 -13.04
CA ALA A 63 9.87 -3.54 -12.85
C ALA A 63 9.55 -4.38 -14.09
N ARG A 64 9.11 -3.74 -15.18
CA ARG A 64 8.84 -4.37 -16.48
C ARG A 64 10.11 -4.59 -17.29
#